data_AF-A0A5B6ZLC1-F1
#
_entry.id   AF-A0A5B6ZLC1-F1
#
_cell.length_a   1.000
_cell.length_b   1.000
_cell.length_c   1.000
_cell.angle_alpha   90.00
_cell.angle_beta   90.00
_cell.angle_gamma   90.00
#
_symmetry.space_group_name_H-M   'P 1'
#
loop_
_entity.id
_entity.type
_entity.pdbx_description
1 polymer ?
#
loop_
_entity_poly.entity_id
_entity_poly.type
_entity_poly.pdbx_seq_one_letter_code
_entity_poly.pdbx_strand_id
1 'polypeptide(L)'
;KHEEAEKLMEETENIKVKQSERDESNIPCNKGNTSRYIMHNASLRHKKKEEDDDMHLALKIVHDEYDYEDGPRRKIPKKGGAGMTNFAKHILTQQERCQFCFENPTRPKHLVIAIANFTYLSLPQWQPVVLGHCCILPMQHESATRNVDN
;
A
#
# COMPACT_ATOMS: atom_id res chain seq x y z
N LYS A 1 30.48 20.05 42.72
CA LYS A 1 30.76 19.42 41.40
C LYS A 1 29.71 18.38 40.97
N HIS A 2 28.76 17.99 41.82
CA HIS A 2 27.64 17.09 41.44
C HIS A 2 26.36 17.85 41.02
N GLU A 3 26.15 19.05 41.53
CA GLU A 3 24.95 19.86 41.28
C GLU A 3 24.83 20.34 39.82
N GLU A 4 25.95 20.66 39.18
CA GLU A 4 25.97 21.07 37.76
C GLU A 4 25.64 19.91 36.81
N ALA A 5 26.04 18.69 37.16
CA ALA A 5 25.76 17.50 36.36
C ALA A 5 24.29 17.06 36.47
N GLU A 6 23.69 17.18 37.66
CA GLU A 6 22.28 16.85 37.89
C GLU A 6 21.36 17.80 37.13
N LYS A 7 21.69 19.09 37.15
CA LYS A 7 20.96 20.12 36.38
C LYS A 7 21.00 19.86 34.87
N LEU A 8 22.13 19.40 34.33
CA LEU A 8 22.26 19.06 32.92
C LEU A 8 21.43 17.82 32.52
N MET A 9 21.30 16.83 33.41
CA MET A 9 20.45 15.67 33.13
C MET A 9 18.97 16.06 33.10
N GLU A 10 18.52 16.88 34.05
CA GLU A 10 17.14 17.37 34.10
C GLU A 10 16.78 18.23 32.87
N GLU A 11 17.72 19.05 32.38
CA GLU A 11 17.53 19.81 31.14
C GLU A 11 17.38 18.90 29.91
N THR A 12 18.14 17.81 29.81
CA THR A 12 18.02 16.85 28.71
C THR A 12 16.73 16.03 28.74
N GLU A 13 16.25 15.67 29.94
CA GLU A 13 14.96 14.99 30.11
C GLU A 13 13.80 15.90 29.72
N ASN A 14 13.84 17.17 30.14
CA ASN A 14 12.84 18.16 29.76
C ASN A 14 12.81 18.45 28.25
N ILE A 15 13.95 18.40 27.56
CA ILE A 15 14.01 18.53 26.09
C ILE A 15 13.45 17.27 25.41
N LYS A 16 13.72 16.08 25.96
CA LYS A 16 13.22 14.81 25.43
C LYS A 16 11.70 14.68 25.57
N VAL A 17 11.14 15.11 26.70
CA VAL A 17 9.69 15.17 26.94
C VAL A 17 9.01 16.14 25.97
N LYS A 18 9.59 17.33 25.76
CA LYS A 18 9.08 18.31 24.79
C LYS A 18 9.19 17.84 23.34
N GLN A 19 10.20 17.04 23.00
CA GLN A 19 10.32 16.41 21.67
C GLN A 19 9.28 15.29 21.49
N SER A 20 9.04 14.45 22.51
CA SER A 20 7.99 13.42 22.44
C SER A 20 6.57 13.99 22.38
N GLU A 21 6.27 15.11 23.05
CA GLU A 21 4.97 15.77 22.98
C GLU A 21 4.72 16.45 21.61
N ARG A 22 5.79 16.90 20.94
CA ARG A 22 5.70 17.57 19.63
C ARG A 22 5.59 16.58 18.47
N ASP A 23 6.21 15.41 18.58
CA ASP A 23 6.23 14.40 17.52
C ASP A 23 4.97 13.51 17.48
N GLU A 24 4.17 13.44 18.56
CA GLU A 24 2.90 12.67 18.54
C GLU A 24 1.73 13.39 17.85
N SER A 25 1.78 14.72 17.65
CA SER A 25 0.57 15.49 17.30
C SER A 25 0.49 16.04 15.87
N ASN A 26 1.48 15.83 14.99
CA ASN A 26 1.48 16.47 13.65
C ASN A 26 1.83 15.54 12.48
N ILE A 27 1.32 14.31 12.48
CA ILE A 27 1.18 13.56 11.22
C ILE A 27 -0.32 13.41 10.96
N PRO A 28 -0.90 14.16 9.99
CA PRO A 28 -2.22 13.84 9.49
C PRO A 28 -2.14 12.44 8.86
N CYS A 29 -2.55 11.43 9.62
CA CYS A 29 -2.73 10.09 9.11
C CYS A 29 -3.86 10.18 8.08
N ASN A 30 -3.50 10.12 6.80
CA ASN A 30 -4.45 10.30 5.72
C ASN A 30 -5.19 8.98 5.45
N LYS A 31 -5.93 8.51 6.47
CA LYS A 31 -6.79 7.31 6.39
C LYS A 31 -7.83 7.42 5.27
N GLY A 32 -8.09 8.62 4.75
CA GLY A 32 -9.03 8.88 3.67
C GLY A 32 -8.55 8.40 2.30
N ASN A 33 -7.25 8.31 2.03
CA ASN A 33 -6.76 8.07 0.66
C ASN A 33 -6.69 6.58 0.31
N THR A 34 -6.27 5.73 1.25
CA THR A 34 -6.31 4.26 1.12
C THR A 34 -7.71 3.76 0.76
N SER A 35 -8.72 4.29 1.44
CA SER A 35 -10.13 3.94 1.23
C SER A 35 -10.62 4.29 -0.19
N ARG A 36 -10.25 5.47 -0.70
CA ARG A 36 -10.67 5.92 -2.05
C ARG A 36 -10.10 5.05 -3.17
N TYR A 37 -8.82 4.68 -3.09
CA TYR A 37 -8.20 3.80 -4.10
C TYR A 37 -8.85 2.42 -4.12
N ILE A 38 -9.13 1.85 -2.95
CA ILE A 38 -9.78 0.54 -2.82
C ILE A 38 -11.20 0.58 -3.40
N MET A 39 -11.97 1.64 -3.12
CA MET A 39 -13.32 1.79 -3.68
C MET A 39 -13.32 2.01 -5.19
N HIS A 40 -12.41 2.83 -5.72
CA HIS A 40 -12.29 3.07 -7.16
C HIS A 40 -11.95 1.78 -7.92
N ASN A 41 -10.98 1.01 -7.45
CA ASN A 41 -10.59 -0.25 -8.09
C ASN A 41 -11.66 -1.35 -7.97
N ALA A 42 -12.38 -1.41 -6.84
CA ALA A 42 -13.51 -2.32 -6.69
C ALA A 42 -14.65 -1.98 -7.65
N SER A 43 -14.98 -0.69 -7.80
CA SER A 43 -16.03 -0.19 -8.68
C SER A 43 -15.72 -0.43 -10.17
N LEU A 44 -14.48 -0.16 -10.61
CA LEU A 44 -14.04 -0.42 -11.99
C LEU A 44 -14.13 -1.91 -12.38
N ARG A 45 -13.88 -2.82 -11.43
CA ARG A 45 -13.97 -4.26 -11.70
C ARG A 45 -15.38 -4.81 -11.63
N HIS A 46 -16.27 -4.19 -10.85
CA HIS A 46 -17.69 -4.53 -10.90
C HIS A 46 -18.27 -4.30 -12.29
N LYS A 47 -17.99 -3.13 -12.89
CA LYS A 47 -18.38 -2.83 -14.27
C LYS A 47 -17.81 -3.83 -15.28
N LYS A 48 -16.52 -4.20 -15.14
CA LYS A 48 -15.90 -5.19 -16.04
C LYS A 48 -16.50 -6.58 -15.90
N LYS A 49 -16.85 -7.04 -14.69
CA LYS A 49 -17.29 -8.42 -14.47
C LYS A 49 -18.71 -8.71 -14.97
N GLU A 50 -19.56 -7.68 -15.08
CA GLU A 50 -20.90 -7.82 -15.68
C GLU A 50 -20.87 -7.85 -17.21
N GLU A 51 -19.74 -7.47 -17.85
CA GLU A 51 -19.62 -7.26 -19.30
C GLU A 51 -18.40 -7.99 -19.93
N ASP A 52 -17.78 -8.96 -19.24
CA ASP A 52 -16.57 -9.63 -19.73
C ASP A 52 -16.93 -10.86 -20.57
N ASP A 53 -17.17 -10.64 -21.87
CA ASP A 53 -17.45 -11.70 -22.85
C ASP A 53 -16.38 -12.81 -22.83
N ASP A 54 -15.12 -12.44 -22.62
CA ASP A 54 -14.00 -13.40 -22.52
C ASP A 54 -14.12 -14.26 -21.26
N MET A 55 -14.56 -13.68 -20.12
CA MET A 55 -14.86 -14.45 -18.91
C MET A 55 -16.04 -15.41 -19.13
N HIS A 56 -17.10 -14.97 -19.82
CA HIS A 56 -18.23 -15.82 -20.15
C HIS A 56 -17.84 -16.97 -21.07
N LEU A 57 -17.02 -16.68 -22.08
CA LEU A 57 -16.44 -17.68 -22.98
C LEU A 57 -15.54 -18.65 -22.22
N ALA A 58 -14.63 -18.17 -21.37
CA ALA A 58 -13.75 -19.00 -20.57
C ALA A 58 -14.53 -19.95 -19.65
N LEU A 59 -15.60 -19.47 -18.99
CA LEU A 59 -16.49 -20.31 -18.18
C LEU A 59 -17.20 -21.38 -19.02
N LYS A 60 -17.58 -21.03 -20.26
CA LYS A 60 -18.20 -21.96 -21.20
C LYS A 60 -17.20 -23.00 -21.71
N ILE A 61 -15.99 -22.61 -22.09
CA ILE A 61 -14.92 -23.52 -22.54
C ILE A 61 -14.57 -24.53 -21.43
N VAL A 62 -14.50 -24.10 -20.16
CA VAL A 62 -14.27 -25.00 -19.02
C VAL A 62 -15.45 -25.97 -18.79
N HIS A 63 -16.68 -25.59 -19.14
CA HIS A 63 -17.84 -26.47 -19.01
C HIS A 63 -18.02 -27.40 -20.21
N ASP A 64 -17.61 -26.95 -21.41
CA ASP A 64 -17.66 -27.69 -22.68
C ASP A 64 -16.29 -28.31 -23.02
N GLU A 65 -15.53 -28.70 -21.99
CA GLU A 65 -14.32 -29.51 -22.16
C GLU A 65 -14.73 -30.92 -22.59
N TYR A 66 -14.30 -31.29 -23.80
CA TYR A 66 -14.50 -32.55 -24.52
C TYR A 66 -14.92 -33.75 -23.65
N ASP A 67 -16.17 -34.18 -23.84
CA ASP A 67 -16.69 -35.47 -23.39
C ASP A 67 -15.93 -36.59 -24.10
N TYR A 68 -14.82 -37.05 -23.51
CA TYR A 68 -14.01 -38.14 -24.09
C TYR A 68 -14.41 -39.52 -23.58
N GLU A 69 -15.31 -39.68 -22.60
CA GLU A 69 -15.94 -40.98 -22.29
C GLU A 69 -17.20 -40.80 -21.40
N ASP A 70 -18.25 -41.51 -21.79
CA ASP A 70 -19.60 -41.59 -21.20
C ASP A 70 -19.59 -41.91 -19.68
N GLY A 71 -20.01 -40.94 -18.85
CA GLY A 71 -20.14 -41.13 -17.40
C GLY A 71 -21.06 -40.12 -16.70
N PRO A 72 -21.76 -40.48 -15.59
CA PRO A 72 -22.92 -39.72 -15.11
C PRO A 72 -22.56 -38.33 -14.59
N ARG A 73 -23.11 -37.30 -15.25
CA ARG A 73 -22.91 -35.87 -14.96
C ARG A 73 -23.20 -35.51 -13.50
N ARG A 74 -22.15 -35.24 -12.72
CA ARG A 74 -22.26 -34.56 -11.43
C ARG A 74 -22.39 -33.06 -11.69
N LYS A 75 -23.57 -32.49 -11.41
CA LYS A 75 -23.76 -31.03 -11.44
C LYS A 75 -22.93 -30.39 -10.33
N ILE A 76 -21.82 -29.76 -10.70
CA ILE A 76 -20.98 -29.00 -9.77
C ILE A 76 -21.77 -27.74 -9.37
N PRO A 77 -22.05 -27.50 -8.08
CA PRO A 77 -22.79 -26.33 -7.65
C PRO A 77 -21.99 -25.07 -7.97
N LYS A 78 -22.65 -24.10 -8.62
CA LYS A 78 -22.10 -22.77 -8.91
C LYS A 78 -21.75 -22.09 -7.59
N LYS A 79 -20.46 -22.01 -7.26
CA LYS A 79 -19.98 -21.28 -6.09
C LYS A 79 -20.05 -19.78 -6.40
N GLY A 80 -21.17 -19.17 -6.06
CA GLY A 80 -21.39 -17.74 -6.20
C GLY A 80 -20.49 -16.93 -5.27
N GLY A 81 -19.93 -15.84 -5.81
CA GLY A 81 -19.68 -14.61 -5.05
C GLY A 81 -18.57 -14.64 -3.98
N ALA A 82 -17.31 -14.92 -4.34
CA ALA A 82 -16.17 -14.71 -3.42
C ALA A 82 -15.03 -13.86 -4.01
N GLY A 83 -15.30 -13.04 -5.05
CA GLY A 83 -14.25 -12.31 -5.76
C GLY A 83 -13.86 -10.96 -5.14
N MET A 84 -14.81 -10.21 -4.59
CA MET A 84 -14.58 -8.81 -4.14
C MET A 84 -13.74 -8.72 -2.87
N THR A 85 -14.05 -9.56 -1.87
CA THR A 85 -13.43 -9.46 -0.54
C THR A 85 -11.95 -9.83 -0.57
N ASN A 86 -11.56 -10.77 -1.44
CA ASN A 86 -10.18 -11.22 -1.55
C ASN A 86 -9.28 -10.17 -2.23
N PHE A 87 -9.79 -9.44 -3.21
CA PHE A 87 -9.02 -8.41 -3.91
C PHE A 87 -8.80 -7.16 -3.04
N ALA A 88 -9.84 -6.68 -2.35
CA ALA A 88 -9.70 -5.58 -1.40
C ALA A 88 -8.70 -5.93 -0.29
N LYS A 89 -8.75 -7.16 0.24
CA LYS A 89 -7.75 -7.69 1.19
C LYS A 89 -6.34 -7.73 0.57
N HIS A 90 -6.21 -8.10 -0.70
CA HIS A 90 -4.92 -8.14 -1.38
C HIS A 90 -4.32 -6.74 -1.60
N ILE A 91 -5.14 -5.73 -1.93
CA ILE A 91 -4.67 -4.34 -2.04
C ILE A 91 -4.21 -3.82 -0.67
N LEU A 92 -5.03 -4.04 0.37
CA LEU A 92 -4.69 -3.63 1.73
C LEU A 92 -3.36 -4.23 2.19
N THR A 93 -3.18 -5.54 2.02
CA THR A 93 -1.93 -6.21 2.41
C THR A 93 -0.72 -5.77 1.58
N GLN A 94 -0.91 -5.37 0.31
CA GLN A 94 0.17 -4.80 -0.50
C GLN A 94 0.59 -3.42 0.02
N GLN A 95 -0.36 -2.56 0.39
CA GLN A 95 -0.05 -1.23 0.90
C GLN A 95 0.64 -1.30 2.26
N GLU A 96 0.19 -2.20 3.15
CA GLU A 96 0.81 -2.45 4.45
C GLU A 96 2.25 -2.98 4.34
N ARG A 97 2.56 -3.74 3.27
CA ARG A 97 3.90 -4.27 3.01
C ARG A 97 4.78 -3.35 2.16
N CYS A 98 4.22 -2.29 1.59
CA CYS A 98 4.93 -1.43 0.66
C CYS A 98 6.00 -0.61 1.37
N GLN A 99 7.27 -0.83 1.01
CA GLN A 99 8.41 -0.14 1.61
C GLN A 99 8.51 1.34 1.23
N PHE A 100 7.71 1.80 0.26
CA PHE A 100 7.72 3.19 -0.23
C PHE A 100 6.57 4.02 0.34
N CYS A 101 5.58 3.42 0.98
CA CYS A 101 4.53 4.21 1.63
C CYS A 101 5.13 5.02 2.79
N PHE A 102 4.85 6.33 2.84
CA PHE A 102 5.39 7.20 3.89
C PHE A 102 4.86 6.85 5.29
N GLU A 103 3.68 6.24 5.37
CA GLU A 103 3.07 5.78 6.63
C GLU A 103 3.59 4.41 7.08
N ASN A 104 4.32 3.65 6.25
CA ASN A 104 4.75 2.30 6.61
C ASN A 104 5.86 2.33 7.68
N PRO A 105 5.65 1.70 8.86
CA PRO A 105 6.67 1.64 9.91
C PRO A 105 7.91 0.83 9.52
N THR A 106 7.81 -0.12 8.58
CA THR A 106 8.95 -0.94 8.14
C THR A 106 9.86 -0.23 7.15
N ARG A 107 9.50 0.97 6.67
CA ARG A 107 10.34 1.75 5.76
C ARG A 107 11.62 2.21 6.48
N PRO A 108 12.79 2.14 5.83
CA PRO A 108 14.00 2.77 6.35
C PRO A 108 13.90 4.30 6.29
N LYS A 109 13.57 4.91 7.43
CA LYS A 109 13.40 6.37 7.58
C LYS A 109 14.70 7.15 7.37
N HIS A 110 15.85 6.53 7.66
CA HIS A 110 17.17 7.16 7.58
C HIS A 110 17.65 7.42 6.13
N LEU A 111 16.99 6.85 5.12
CA LEU A 111 17.32 7.08 3.72
C LEU A 111 16.59 8.28 3.11
N VAL A 112 15.72 8.95 3.86
CA VAL A 112 14.98 10.12 3.39
C VAL A 112 15.89 11.35 3.47
N ILE A 113 16.06 12.04 2.33
CA ILE A 113 16.93 13.22 2.22
C ILE A 113 16.12 14.51 2.26
N ALA A 114 14.95 14.53 1.62
CA ALA A 114 14.10 15.71 1.54
C ALA A 114 12.62 15.32 1.53
N ILE A 115 11.77 16.18 2.10
CA ILE A 115 10.33 16.00 2.17
C ILE A 115 9.67 17.24 1.56
N ALA A 116 8.76 17.02 0.62
CA ALA A 116 7.88 18.02 0.05
C ALA A 116 6.43 17.78 0.50
N ASN A 117 5.48 18.55 -0.03
CA ASN A 117 4.07 18.49 0.43
C ASN A 117 3.39 17.15 0.13
N PHE A 118 3.70 16.53 -1.01
CA PHE A 118 3.06 15.28 -1.46
C PHE A 118 4.07 14.22 -1.93
N THR A 119 5.35 14.56 -1.94
CA THR A 119 6.44 13.72 -2.42
C THR A 119 7.63 13.80 -1.49
N TYR A 120 8.53 12.84 -1.58
CA TYR A 120 9.78 12.85 -0.82
C TYR A 120 10.92 12.27 -1.66
N LEU A 121 12.14 12.66 -1.33
CA LEU A 121 13.37 12.18 -1.95
C LEU A 121 14.03 11.17 -1.01
N SER A 122 14.42 10.01 -1.54
CA SER A 122 15.11 8.98 -0.77
C SER A 122 16.23 8.31 -1.55
N LEU A 123 17.22 7.78 -0.82
CA LEU A 123 18.24 6.91 -1.39
C LEU A 123 17.70 5.48 -1.58
N PRO A 124 18.18 4.76 -2.60
CA PRO A 124 17.86 3.35 -2.76
C PRO A 124 18.39 2.54 -1.56
N GLN A 125 17.62 1.56 -1.11
CA GLN A 125 18.04 0.62 -0.05
C GLN A 125 19.13 -0.34 -0.52
N TRP A 126 19.15 -0.61 -1.82
CA TRP A 126 20.10 -1.48 -2.49
C TRP A 126 21.30 -0.69 -3.01
N GLN A 127 22.30 -1.40 -3.51
CA GLN A 127 23.48 -0.77 -4.10
C GLN A 127 23.09 0.22 -5.20
N PRO A 128 23.50 1.50 -5.10
CA PRO A 128 23.26 2.50 -6.14
C PRO A 128 23.84 2.07 -7.49
N VAL A 129 23.09 2.28 -8.57
CA VAL A 129 23.56 2.01 -9.93
C VAL A 129 24.62 3.04 -10.36
N VAL A 130 24.47 4.29 -9.91
CA VAL A 130 25.36 5.42 -10.20
C VAL A 130 25.57 6.28 -8.95
N LEU A 131 26.64 7.09 -8.95
CA LEU A 131 26.84 8.12 -7.93
C LEU A 131 25.70 9.14 -7.99
N GLY A 132 25.10 9.46 -6.84
CA GLY A 132 23.96 10.38 -6.76
C GLY A 132 22.61 9.77 -7.13
N HIS A 133 22.50 8.43 -7.25
CA HIS A 133 21.22 7.77 -7.48
C HIS A 133 20.23 8.08 -6.33
N CYS A 134 19.08 8.63 -6.70
CA CYS A 134 17.99 8.95 -5.77
C CYS A 134 16.64 8.58 -6.38
N CYS A 135 15.66 8.36 -5.52
CA CYS A 135 14.29 8.02 -5.86
C CYS A 135 13.35 9.13 -5.39
N ILE A 136 12.56 9.68 -6.31
CA ILE A 136 11.45 10.60 -6.00
C ILE A 136 10.19 9.75 -5.89
N LEU A 137 9.53 9.80 -4.74
CA LEU A 137 8.39 8.96 -4.42
C LEU A 137 7.22 9.80 -3.91
N PRO A 138 5.97 9.48 -4.28
CA PRO A 138 4.81 10.07 -3.64
C PRO A 138 4.70 9.60 -2.18
N MET A 139 4.15 10.45 -1.32
CA MET A 139 3.91 10.09 0.09
C MET A 139 2.84 8.99 0.21
N GLN A 140 1.90 8.94 -0.73
CA GLN A 140 0.81 7.99 -0.79
C GLN A 140 1.12 6.85 -1.75
N HIS A 141 0.50 5.69 -1.51
CA HIS A 141 0.64 4.54 -2.38
C HIS A 141 -0.04 4.78 -3.72
N GLU A 142 0.75 4.91 -4.78
CA GLU A 142 0.25 5.02 -6.14
C GLU A 142 0.90 3.99 -7.03
N SER A 143 0.08 3.27 -7.82
CA SER A 143 0.57 2.25 -8.75
C SER A 143 1.28 2.83 -9.97
N ALA A 144 0.98 4.09 -10.31
CA ALA A 144 1.55 4.78 -11.46
C ALA A 144 1.54 6.29 -11.22
N THR A 145 2.54 6.99 -11.75
CA THR A 145 2.65 8.47 -11.65
C THR A 145 1.47 9.19 -12.30
N ARG A 146 0.83 8.58 -13.32
CA ARG A 146 -0.37 9.14 -13.97
C ARG A 146 -1.59 9.22 -13.05
N ASN A 147 -1.60 8.47 -11.96
CA ASN A 147 -2.71 8.47 -11.01
C ASN A 147 -2.59 9.60 -9.97
N VAL A 148 -1.43 10.26 -9.91
CA VAL A 148 -1.19 11.37 -9.00
C VAL A 148 -1.91 12.62 -9.52
N ASP A 149 -2.53 13.37 -8.61
CA ASP A 149 -3.16 14.65 -8.90
C ASP A 149 -2.11 15.70 -9.37
N ASN A 150 -2.54 16.68 -10.18
CA ASN A 150 -1.68 17.75 -10.72
C ASN A 150 -1.65 18.98 -9.82
#